data_AF-A0A0M0FC45-F1
#
_entry.id   AF-A0A0M0FC45-F1
#
_cell.length_a   1.000
_cell.length_b   1.000
_cell.length_c   1.000
_cell.angle_alpha   90.00
_cell.angle_beta   90.00
_cell.angle_gamma   90.00
#
_symmetry.space_group_name_H-M   'P 1'
#
loop_
_entity.id
_entity.type
_entity.pdbx_description
1 polymer ?
#
loop_
_entity_poly.entity_id
_entity_poly.type
_entity_poly.pdbx_seq_one_letter_code
_entity_poly.pdbx_strand_id
1 'polypeptide(L)'
;MGPLDDYSRTVSGVAARVMPAVAALRLRHGAREAGGSAVVMTPDGLLLTNAHVVGPATGGTAAFSDGTTRPFDVVGTDALSDLAVVRARGETPDPVALGDADGLVVGQLVVAIGSPLGLSGTVTAGVVSALGRSLPTRDGTAARIVEDVIQTDAALNPGSSGGALATADARVVGISTAVAGVGLGLAVPMNATSRRIVDALVRDGRVRRAYLGVASLPVAVAPGLAARTGHDRALRVVHVVPGSPADTAGLRVGDLMIRAGGADTVEAQSLQRLMLDEAIGRRLEITVVRGEALVDVVTEPVELGRS
;
A
#
# COMPACT_ATOMS: atom_id res chain seq x y z
N MET A 1 -4.37 -21.99 -34.90
CA MET A 1 -3.89 -21.77 -33.52
C MET A 1 -2.73 -20.79 -33.63
N GLY A 2 -2.87 -19.59 -33.09
CA GLY A 2 -1.98 -18.45 -33.40
C GLY A 2 -0.55 -18.57 -32.85
N PRO A 3 0.37 -17.69 -33.28
CA PRO A 3 1.84 -17.80 -33.13
C PRO A 3 2.40 -17.51 -31.72
N LEU A 4 1.55 -17.35 -30.70
CA LEU A 4 1.98 -17.02 -29.33
C LEU A 4 2.00 -18.27 -28.44
N ASP A 5 2.92 -18.35 -27.48
CA ASP A 5 2.88 -19.35 -26.41
C ASP A 5 1.84 -18.96 -25.33
N ASP A 6 1.62 -19.84 -24.35
CA ASP A 6 0.64 -19.61 -23.27
C ASP A 6 1.01 -18.40 -22.40
N TYR A 7 2.30 -18.21 -22.16
CA TYR A 7 2.81 -17.07 -21.43
C TYR A 7 2.48 -15.75 -22.15
N SER A 8 2.83 -15.65 -23.43
CA SER A 8 2.57 -14.47 -24.25
C SER A 8 1.08 -14.21 -24.43
N ARG A 9 0.26 -15.27 -24.58
CA ARG A 9 -1.21 -15.13 -24.60
C ARG A 9 -1.73 -14.55 -23.28
N THR A 10 -1.21 -15.01 -22.15
CA THR A 10 -1.63 -14.53 -20.84
C THR A 10 -1.26 -13.06 -20.66
N VAL A 11 0.01 -12.70 -20.88
CA VAL A 11 0.49 -11.32 -20.72
C VAL A 11 -0.22 -10.36 -21.67
N SER A 12 -0.34 -10.71 -22.96
CA SER A 12 -1.06 -9.87 -23.92
C SER A 12 -2.56 -9.76 -23.62
N GLY A 13 -3.18 -10.82 -23.10
CA GLY A 13 -4.57 -10.80 -22.66
C GLY A 13 -4.80 -9.90 -21.44
N VAL A 14 -3.89 -9.90 -20.46
CA VAL A 14 -3.94 -8.99 -19.32
C VAL A 14 -3.75 -7.54 -19.78
N ALA A 15 -2.74 -7.30 -20.63
CA ALA A 15 -2.49 -5.98 -21.20
C ALA A 15 -3.72 -5.42 -21.92
N ALA A 16 -4.36 -6.20 -22.78
CA ALA A 16 -5.55 -5.78 -23.52
C ALA A 16 -6.74 -5.40 -22.61
N ARG A 17 -6.89 -6.06 -21.45
CA ARG A 17 -7.98 -5.80 -20.51
C ARG A 17 -7.71 -4.65 -19.54
N VAL A 18 -6.45 -4.46 -19.14
CA VAL A 18 -6.10 -3.51 -18.07
C VAL A 18 -5.56 -2.19 -18.61
N MET A 19 -4.77 -2.21 -19.71
CA MET A 19 -4.11 -1.01 -20.24
C MET A 19 -5.07 0.15 -20.56
N PRO A 20 -6.28 -0.06 -21.14
CA PRO A 20 -7.20 1.04 -21.40
C PRO A 20 -7.58 1.83 -20.15
N ALA A 21 -7.65 1.16 -19.00
CA ALA A 21 -7.99 1.74 -17.71
C ALA A 21 -6.79 2.36 -16.97
N VAL A 22 -5.58 2.34 -17.54
CA VAL A 22 -4.39 2.92 -16.94
C VAL A 22 -4.06 4.24 -17.65
N ALA A 23 -4.12 5.34 -16.90
CA ALA A 23 -3.81 6.67 -17.39
C ALA A 23 -2.39 7.11 -17.01
N ALA A 24 -1.75 7.92 -17.87
CA ALA A 24 -0.60 8.73 -17.48
C ALA A 24 -1.08 10.00 -16.76
N LEU A 25 -0.63 10.20 -15.53
CA LEU A 25 -0.86 11.45 -14.81
C LEU A 25 0.21 12.47 -15.18
N ARG A 26 -0.23 13.69 -15.52
CA ARG A 26 0.62 14.86 -15.73
C ARG A 26 0.26 15.93 -14.72
N LEU A 27 1.24 16.27 -13.88
CA LEU A 27 1.10 17.21 -12.78
C LEU A 27 2.06 18.39 -13.01
N ARG A 28 1.54 19.61 -12.91
CA ARG A 28 2.37 20.83 -13.00
C ARG A 28 2.88 21.22 -11.62
N HIS A 29 4.18 21.12 -11.40
CA HIS A 29 4.87 21.66 -10.24
C HIS A 29 5.74 22.86 -10.66
N GLY A 30 5.13 24.05 -10.73
CA GLY A 30 5.82 25.25 -11.22
C GLY A 30 6.31 25.08 -12.66
N ALA A 31 7.63 25.08 -12.88
CA ALA A 31 8.25 24.87 -14.19
C ALA A 31 8.61 23.39 -14.50
N ARG A 32 8.37 22.46 -13.57
CA ARG A 32 8.65 21.03 -13.74
C ARG A 32 7.35 20.23 -13.90
N GLU A 33 7.37 19.28 -14.82
CA GLU A 33 6.30 18.29 -15.00
C GLU A 33 6.69 17.03 -14.21
N ALA A 34 5.85 16.64 -13.25
CA ALA A 34 5.97 15.36 -12.57
C ALA A 34 4.91 14.42 -13.14
N GLY A 35 5.24 13.13 -13.26
CA GLY A 35 4.36 12.18 -13.89
C GLY A 35 4.41 10.80 -13.26
N GLY A 36 3.28 10.11 -13.35
CA GLY A 36 3.10 8.74 -12.90
C GLY A 36 1.93 8.13 -13.66
N SER A 37 1.39 7.06 -13.11
CA SER A 37 0.24 6.35 -13.64
C SER A 37 -0.93 6.42 -12.67
N ALA A 38 -2.13 6.11 -13.15
CA ALA A 38 -3.30 5.90 -12.31
C ALA A 38 -4.23 4.87 -12.94
N VAL A 39 -4.98 4.14 -12.12
CA VAL A 39 -5.85 3.05 -12.55
C VAL A 39 -7.30 3.43 -12.32
N VAL A 40 -8.14 3.42 -13.35
CA VAL A 40 -9.60 3.64 -13.24
C VAL A 40 -10.22 2.51 -12.43
N MET A 41 -10.87 2.86 -11.31
CA MET A 41 -11.50 1.91 -10.40
C MET A 41 -13.01 1.90 -10.50
N THR A 42 -13.63 3.00 -10.91
CA THR A 42 -15.09 3.13 -10.94
C THR A 42 -15.59 3.81 -12.23
N PRO A 43 -16.84 3.54 -12.65
CA PRO A 43 -17.41 4.17 -13.85
C PRO A 43 -17.61 5.69 -13.73
N ASP A 44 -17.69 6.24 -12.52
CA ASP A 44 -17.82 7.69 -12.27
C ASP A 44 -16.47 8.43 -12.27
N GLY A 45 -15.41 7.77 -12.76
CA GLY A 45 -14.11 8.39 -13.03
C GLY A 45 -13.21 8.54 -11.80
N LEU A 46 -13.35 7.67 -10.78
CA LEU A 46 -12.33 7.57 -9.73
C LEU A 46 -11.15 6.74 -10.22
N LEU A 47 -9.94 7.28 -10.02
CA LEU A 47 -8.69 6.60 -10.31
C LEU A 47 -7.87 6.47 -9.02
N LEU A 48 -7.17 5.34 -8.89
CA LEU A 48 -6.20 5.09 -7.83
C LEU A 48 -4.78 5.34 -8.35
N THR A 49 -3.97 6.00 -7.54
CA THR A 49 -2.55 6.22 -7.80
C THR A 49 -1.78 6.21 -6.48
N ASN A 50 -0.49 6.52 -6.52
CA ASN A 50 0.28 6.70 -5.31
C ASN A 50 0.24 8.12 -4.76
N ALA A 51 0.33 8.26 -3.45
CA ALA A 51 0.37 9.57 -2.79
C ALA A 51 1.60 10.40 -3.22
N HIS A 52 2.77 9.77 -3.37
CA HIS A 52 3.97 10.46 -3.83
C HIS A 52 3.89 10.93 -5.29
N VAL A 53 3.11 10.25 -6.14
CA VAL A 53 2.90 10.69 -7.54
C VAL A 53 2.19 12.03 -7.54
N VAL A 54 1.13 12.16 -6.75
CA VAL A 54 0.33 13.40 -6.64
C VAL A 54 1.08 14.49 -5.89
N GLY A 55 1.79 14.14 -4.81
CA GLY A 55 2.51 15.09 -3.98
C GLY A 55 1.60 16.21 -3.45
N PRO A 56 2.03 17.48 -3.48
CA PRO A 56 1.22 18.61 -3.02
C PRO A 56 0.21 19.13 -4.07
N ALA A 57 0.12 18.51 -5.26
CA ALA A 57 -0.77 18.98 -6.30
C ALA A 57 -2.25 18.78 -5.91
N THR A 58 -3.13 19.67 -6.38
CA THR A 58 -4.58 19.57 -6.18
C THR A 58 -5.32 18.99 -7.39
N GLY A 59 -4.61 18.80 -8.51
CA GLY A 59 -5.17 18.31 -9.76
C GLY A 59 -4.14 18.25 -10.87
N GLY A 60 -4.57 17.79 -12.04
CA GLY A 60 -3.70 17.59 -13.20
C GLY A 60 -4.47 17.12 -14.42
N THR A 61 -3.78 16.44 -15.34
CA THR A 61 -4.40 15.79 -16.50
C THR A 61 -4.07 14.30 -16.53
N ALA A 62 -5.08 13.47 -16.75
CA ALA A 62 -4.98 12.05 -17.00
C ALA A 62 -5.06 11.80 -18.51
N ALA A 63 -4.05 11.16 -19.10
CA ALA A 63 -4.02 10.81 -20.52
C ALA A 63 -4.16 9.29 -20.68
N PHE A 64 -5.11 8.84 -21.48
CA PHE A 64 -5.43 7.44 -21.70
C PHE A 64 -4.82 6.91 -23.00
N SER A 65 -4.76 5.57 -23.15
CA SER A 65 -4.18 4.92 -24.33
C SER A 65 -4.99 5.12 -25.61
N ASP A 66 -6.25 5.54 -25.51
CA ASP A 66 -7.10 5.91 -26.65
C ASP A 66 -6.82 7.32 -27.19
N GLY A 67 -5.88 8.04 -26.58
CA GLY A 67 -5.51 9.41 -26.93
C GLY A 67 -6.36 10.49 -26.25
N THR A 68 -7.38 10.11 -25.48
CA THR A 68 -8.19 11.07 -24.72
C THR A 68 -7.43 11.60 -23.51
N THR A 69 -7.73 12.85 -23.15
CA THR A 69 -7.22 13.48 -21.93
C THR A 69 -8.36 14.02 -21.09
N ARG A 70 -8.24 13.89 -19.76
CA ARG A 70 -9.23 14.38 -18.80
C ARG A 70 -8.53 15.18 -17.71
N PRO A 71 -8.98 16.41 -17.40
CA PRO A 71 -8.54 17.05 -16.18
C PRO A 71 -9.00 16.23 -14.98
N PHE A 72 -8.24 16.21 -13.89
CA PHE A 72 -8.64 15.54 -12.66
C PHE A 72 -8.42 16.44 -11.44
N ASP A 73 -9.21 16.19 -10.41
CA ASP A 73 -9.03 16.75 -9.08
C ASP A 73 -8.55 15.66 -8.12
N VAL A 74 -7.72 16.04 -7.16
CA VAL A 74 -7.31 15.14 -6.09
C VAL A 74 -8.44 15.05 -5.07
N VAL A 75 -8.92 13.83 -4.82
CA VAL A 75 -10.01 13.57 -3.85
C VAL A 75 -9.44 13.45 -2.44
N GLY A 76 -8.34 12.70 -2.31
CA GLY A 76 -7.67 12.53 -1.03
C GLY A 76 -6.35 11.76 -1.18
N THR A 77 -5.46 11.94 -0.21
CA THR A 77 -4.16 11.26 -0.16
C THR A 77 -3.89 10.70 1.22
N ASP A 78 -3.19 9.58 1.27
CA ASP A 78 -2.68 8.97 2.49
C ASP A 78 -1.21 8.59 2.31
N ALA A 79 -0.32 9.43 2.85
CA ALA A 79 1.12 9.27 2.70
C ALA A 79 1.65 8.01 3.39
N LEU A 80 0.99 7.53 4.44
CA LEU A 80 1.44 6.36 5.20
C LEU A 80 1.22 5.05 4.43
N SER A 81 0.14 4.94 3.66
CA SER A 81 -0.08 3.80 2.76
C SER A 81 0.45 4.03 1.34
N ASP A 82 0.90 5.25 1.05
CA ASP A 82 1.25 5.72 -0.29
C ASP A 82 0.11 5.55 -1.31
N LEU A 83 -1.15 5.76 -0.90
CA LEU A 83 -2.32 5.72 -1.78
C LEU A 83 -2.92 7.11 -1.95
N ALA A 84 -3.40 7.41 -3.15
CA ALA A 84 -4.16 8.61 -3.45
C ALA A 84 -5.30 8.29 -4.41
N VAL A 85 -6.43 8.95 -4.17
CA VAL A 85 -7.59 8.88 -5.05
C VAL A 85 -7.72 10.21 -5.78
N VAL A 86 -7.88 10.12 -7.10
CA VAL A 86 -8.16 11.28 -7.96
C VAL A 86 -9.45 11.04 -8.73
N ARG A 87 -10.11 12.12 -9.15
CA ARG A 87 -11.35 12.08 -9.93
C ARG A 87 -11.14 12.77 -11.26
N ALA A 88 -11.19 12.00 -12.35
CA ALA A 88 -11.22 12.56 -13.69
C ALA A 88 -12.56 13.26 -13.96
N ARG A 89 -12.53 14.38 -14.67
CA ARG A 89 -13.71 15.12 -15.09
C ARG A 89 -14.13 14.65 -16.48
N GLY A 90 -15.32 14.06 -16.58
CA GLY A 90 -15.87 13.50 -17.82
C GLY A 90 -15.72 11.99 -17.91
N GLU A 91 -16.07 11.43 -19.06
CA GLU A 91 -16.04 9.97 -19.29
C GLU A 91 -14.60 9.45 -19.28
N THR A 92 -14.41 8.32 -18.60
CA THR A 92 -13.18 7.52 -18.58
C THR A 92 -13.43 6.17 -19.25
N PRO A 93 -12.36 5.45 -19.66
CA PRO A 93 -12.47 4.03 -20.00
C PRO A 93 -13.08 3.20 -18.86
N ASP A 94 -13.55 2.00 -19.20
CA ASP A 94 -14.13 1.08 -18.23
C ASP A 94 -13.14 0.76 -17.10
N PRO A 95 -13.62 0.63 -15.84
CA PRO A 95 -12.76 0.36 -14.70
C PRO A 95 -12.17 -1.05 -14.75
N VAL A 96 -11.02 -1.21 -14.09
CA VAL A 96 -10.41 -2.53 -13.88
C VAL A 96 -11.22 -3.38 -12.90
N ALA A 97 -11.11 -4.70 -13.03
CA ALA A 97 -11.53 -5.61 -11.95
C ALA A 97 -10.47 -5.61 -10.83
N LEU A 98 -10.86 -5.26 -9.62
CA LEU A 98 -9.98 -5.35 -8.45
C LEU A 98 -9.95 -6.78 -7.89
N GLY A 99 -8.75 -7.31 -7.70
CA GLY A 99 -8.49 -8.59 -7.03
C GLY A 99 -8.24 -8.45 -5.53
N ASP A 100 -7.77 -9.52 -4.91
CA ASP A 100 -7.35 -9.54 -3.52
C ASP A 100 -5.89 -10.01 -3.41
N ALA A 101 -5.03 -9.16 -2.85
CA ALA A 101 -3.62 -9.44 -2.65
C ALA A 101 -3.36 -10.50 -1.58
N ASP A 102 -4.30 -10.69 -0.62
CA ASP A 102 -4.12 -11.65 0.47
C ASP A 102 -4.13 -13.11 -0.02
N GLY A 103 -4.64 -13.35 -1.23
CA GLY A 103 -4.62 -14.66 -1.91
C GLY A 103 -3.39 -14.91 -2.77
N LEU A 104 -2.44 -13.97 -2.86
CA LEU A 104 -1.24 -14.14 -3.67
C LEU A 104 -0.27 -15.17 -3.07
N VAL A 105 0.46 -15.85 -3.94
CA VAL A 105 1.56 -16.76 -3.56
C VAL A 105 2.86 -16.38 -4.25
N VAL A 106 3.99 -16.59 -3.55
CA VAL A 106 5.32 -16.37 -4.13
C VAL A 106 5.51 -17.29 -5.35
N GLY A 107 6.03 -16.74 -6.45
CA GLY A 107 6.17 -17.41 -7.74
C GLY A 107 4.97 -17.24 -8.68
N GLN A 108 3.85 -16.67 -8.21
CA GLN A 108 2.69 -16.40 -9.05
C GLN A 108 2.99 -15.33 -10.10
N LEU A 109 2.61 -15.58 -11.36
CA LEU A 109 2.72 -14.62 -12.46
C LEU A 109 1.92 -13.35 -12.17
N VAL A 110 2.58 -12.21 -12.34
CA VAL A 110 1.99 -10.88 -12.28
C VAL A 110 2.45 -10.05 -13.48
N VAL A 111 1.57 -9.15 -13.92
CA VAL A 111 1.80 -8.24 -15.03
C VAL A 111 1.66 -6.82 -14.51
N ALA A 112 2.73 -6.04 -14.62
CA ALA A 112 2.74 -4.64 -14.27
C ALA A 112 2.46 -3.78 -15.51
N ILE A 113 1.56 -2.82 -15.35
CA ILE A 113 1.09 -1.94 -16.41
C ILE A 113 1.13 -0.51 -15.90
N GLY A 114 1.92 0.32 -16.56
CA GLY A 114 2.00 1.76 -16.29
C GLY A 114 2.11 2.54 -17.59
N SER A 115 2.07 3.87 -17.52
CA SER A 115 2.31 4.74 -18.66
C SER A 115 3.48 5.69 -18.39
N PRO A 116 4.72 5.18 -18.41
CA PRO A 116 5.89 6.01 -18.24
C PRO A 116 5.98 7.03 -19.37
N LEU A 117 6.27 8.29 -19.02
CA LEU A 117 6.52 9.40 -19.96
C LEU A 117 5.35 9.71 -20.93
N GLY A 118 4.14 9.23 -20.64
CA GLY A 118 2.96 9.45 -21.49
C GLY A 118 3.04 8.77 -22.86
N LEU A 119 3.94 7.79 -23.03
CA LEU A 119 3.96 6.88 -24.16
C LEU A 119 2.98 5.73 -23.90
N SER A 120 2.39 5.21 -24.97
CA SER A 120 1.47 4.07 -24.99
C SER A 120 1.88 3.02 -23.95
N GLY A 121 1.03 2.77 -22.95
CA GLY A 121 1.37 2.07 -21.70
C GLY A 121 2.41 0.95 -21.82
N THR A 122 3.38 0.94 -20.91
CA THR A 122 4.39 -0.12 -20.80
C THR A 122 3.83 -1.31 -20.03
N VAL A 123 4.04 -2.49 -20.60
CA VAL A 123 3.70 -3.77 -19.97
C VAL A 123 4.99 -4.51 -19.64
N THR A 124 5.13 -4.91 -18.39
CA THR A 124 6.18 -5.82 -17.94
C THR A 124 5.54 -6.97 -17.18
N ALA A 125 6.18 -8.13 -17.20
CA ALA A 125 5.69 -9.31 -16.52
C ALA A 125 6.82 -9.94 -15.71
N GLY A 126 6.44 -10.58 -14.62
CA GLY A 126 7.32 -11.20 -13.65
C GLY A 126 6.51 -12.05 -12.70
N VAL A 127 7.06 -12.33 -11.53
CA VAL A 127 6.39 -13.10 -10.48
C VAL A 127 6.34 -12.33 -9.18
N VAL A 128 5.46 -12.75 -8.28
CA VAL A 128 5.51 -12.34 -6.87
C VAL A 128 6.79 -12.90 -6.26
N SER A 129 7.74 -12.03 -5.91
CA SER A 129 9.02 -12.41 -5.30
C SER A 129 8.93 -12.51 -3.77
N ALA A 130 8.10 -11.67 -3.14
CA ALA A 130 7.84 -11.69 -1.71
C ALA A 130 6.52 -10.95 -1.40
N LEU A 131 5.95 -11.24 -0.23
CA LEU A 131 4.73 -10.62 0.29
C LEU A 131 4.99 -10.13 1.72
N GLY A 132 4.21 -9.13 2.17
CA GLY A 132 4.20 -8.73 3.57
C GLY A 132 5.44 -7.99 4.06
N ARG A 133 6.33 -7.52 3.18
CA ARG A 133 7.55 -6.83 3.63
C ARG A 133 7.32 -5.32 3.81
N SER A 134 7.94 -4.72 4.82
CA SER A 134 8.18 -3.28 4.87
C SER A 134 9.51 -2.97 4.21
N LEU A 135 9.50 -2.22 3.12
CA LEU A 135 10.70 -1.87 2.37
C LEU A 135 10.87 -0.36 2.26
N PRO A 136 12.11 0.14 2.41
CA PRO A 136 12.41 1.53 2.10
C PRO A 136 12.25 1.71 0.59
N THR A 137 11.40 2.65 0.22
CA THR A 137 11.28 3.19 -1.13
C THR A 137 11.95 4.55 -1.17
N ARG A 138 12.51 4.89 -2.33
CA ARG A 138 13.25 6.14 -2.55
C ARG A 138 12.60 6.90 -3.68
N ASP A 139 12.23 8.14 -3.41
CA ASP A 139 11.90 9.15 -4.40
C ASP A 139 12.67 10.43 -4.06
N GLY A 140 13.68 10.77 -4.85
CA GLY A 140 14.61 11.86 -4.53
C GLY A 140 15.48 11.59 -3.29
N THR A 141 15.60 12.58 -2.39
CA THR A 141 16.48 12.54 -1.19
C THR A 141 15.79 11.97 0.05
N ALA A 142 14.48 11.74 0.03
CA ALA A 142 13.72 11.21 1.17
C ALA A 142 13.57 9.69 1.05
N ALA A 143 13.98 8.96 2.10
CA ALA A 143 13.68 7.55 2.26
C ALA A 143 12.33 7.42 2.97
N ARG A 144 11.36 6.73 2.35
CA ARG A 144 10.05 6.44 2.94
C ARG A 144 9.89 4.93 3.06
N ILE A 145 9.31 4.43 4.14
CA ILE A 145 9.03 2.99 4.27
C ILE A 145 7.59 2.77 3.80
N VAL A 146 7.42 1.94 2.77
CA VAL A 146 6.07 1.44 2.43
C VAL A 146 5.93 0.08 3.06
N GLU A 147 4.81 -0.08 3.75
CA GLU A 147 4.51 -1.28 4.50
C GLU A 147 3.69 -2.25 3.66
N ASP A 148 3.88 -3.55 3.91
CA ASP A 148 3.06 -4.62 3.34
C ASP A 148 3.12 -4.68 1.80
N VAL A 149 4.26 -4.37 1.21
CA VAL A 149 4.36 -4.33 -0.25
C VAL A 149 4.34 -5.74 -0.84
N ILE A 150 3.74 -5.86 -2.02
CA ILE A 150 4.00 -6.96 -2.95
C ILE A 150 5.34 -6.66 -3.61
N GLN A 151 6.31 -7.56 -3.50
CA GLN A 151 7.56 -7.49 -4.23
C GLN A 151 7.46 -8.32 -5.51
N THR A 152 7.98 -7.80 -6.61
CA THR A 152 8.02 -8.48 -7.91
C THR A 152 9.33 -8.21 -8.63
N ASP A 153 9.73 -9.12 -9.52
CA ASP A 153 10.82 -8.94 -10.48
C ASP A 153 10.34 -8.37 -11.82
N ALA A 154 9.04 -8.12 -11.97
CA ALA A 154 8.52 -7.35 -13.10
C ALA A 154 9.20 -5.97 -13.11
N ALA A 155 9.80 -5.61 -14.24
CA ALA A 155 10.55 -4.36 -14.35
C ALA A 155 9.62 -3.15 -14.17
N LEU A 156 9.86 -2.35 -13.12
CA LEU A 156 9.17 -1.11 -12.84
C LEU A 156 10.12 0.07 -13.04
N ASN A 157 9.83 0.89 -14.05
CA ASN A 157 10.63 2.06 -14.40
C ASN A 157 9.96 3.35 -13.88
N PRO A 158 10.69 4.48 -13.78
CA PRO A 158 10.08 5.78 -13.50
C PRO A 158 8.85 6.04 -14.37
N GLY A 159 7.74 6.45 -13.74
CA GLY A 159 6.44 6.65 -14.39
C GLY A 159 5.48 5.45 -14.30
N SER A 160 5.94 4.27 -13.87
CA SER A 160 5.07 3.14 -13.51
C SER A 160 4.42 3.28 -12.12
N SER A 161 4.92 4.17 -11.26
CA SER A 161 4.30 4.48 -9.97
C SER A 161 2.85 4.92 -10.16
N GLY A 162 1.93 4.31 -9.42
CA GLY A 162 0.48 4.47 -9.54
C GLY A 162 -0.16 3.59 -10.61
N GLY A 163 0.62 2.75 -11.30
CA GLY A 163 0.14 1.79 -12.30
C GLY A 163 -0.46 0.54 -11.67
N ALA A 164 -0.97 -0.36 -12.51
CA ALA A 164 -1.59 -1.60 -12.05
C ALA A 164 -0.56 -2.74 -11.95
N LEU A 165 -0.62 -3.53 -10.87
CA LEU A 165 -0.08 -4.87 -10.80
C LEU A 165 -1.25 -5.87 -10.85
N ALA A 166 -1.31 -6.69 -11.90
CA ALA A 166 -2.44 -7.58 -12.17
C ALA A 166 -2.02 -9.06 -12.25
N THR A 167 -2.93 -9.95 -11.86
CA THR A 167 -2.78 -11.40 -12.02
C THR A 167 -3.08 -11.84 -13.46
N ALA A 168 -2.80 -13.12 -13.78
CA ALA A 168 -3.05 -13.73 -15.10
C ALA A 168 -4.51 -13.61 -15.60
N ASP A 169 -5.48 -13.55 -14.69
CA ASP A 169 -6.90 -13.34 -14.96
C ASP A 169 -7.28 -11.85 -15.10
N ALA A 170 -6.30 -10.94 -15.14
CA ALA A 170 -6.44 -9.50 -15.25
C ALA A 170 -7.18 -8.82 -14.08
N ARG A 171 -7.05 -9.38 -12.87
CA ARG A 171 -7.49 -8.71 -11.65
C ARG A 171 -6.34 -7.89 -11.07
N VAL A 172 -6.57 -6.61 -10.81
CA VAL A 172 -5.58 -5.72 -10.22
C VAL A 172 -5.48 -5.99 -8.73
N VAL A 173 -4.33 -6.50 -8.31
CA VAL A 173 -4.01 -6.91 -6.93
C VAL A 173 -3.07 -5.93 -6.24
N GLY A 174 -2.58 -4.91 -6.94
CA GLY A 174 -1.79 -3.87 -6.31
C GLY A 174 -1.56 -2.66 -7.19
N ILE A 175 -1.06 -1.60 -6.57
CA ILE A 175 -0.70 -0.34 -7.23
C ILE A 175 0.82 -0.23 -7.23
N SER A 176 1.40 -0.34 -8.43
CA SER A 176 2.84 -0.35 -8.65
C SER A 176 3.48 0.90 -8.08
N THR A 177 4.62 0.73 -7.42
CA THR A 177 5.44 1.78 -6.83
C THR A 177 6.87 1.58 -7.32
N ALA A 178 7.35 2.48 -8.17
CA ALA A 178 8.72 2.42 -8.63
C ALA A 178 9.67 2.75 -7.47
N VAL A 179 10.73 1.95 -7.29
CA VAL A 179 11.81 2.23 -6.34
C VAL A 179 13.10 2.38 -7.10
N ALA A 180 13.87 3.44 -6.79
CA ALA A 180 15.23 3.58 -7.30
C ALA A 180 16.15 2.50 -6.68
N GLY A 181 16.45 1.43 -7.43
CA GLY A 181 17.33 0.35 -6.98
C GLY A 181 17.29 -0.93 -7.82
N VAL A 182 18.13 -1.90 -7.45
CA VAL A 182 18.47 -3.13 -8.19
C VAL A 182 17.24 -4.04 -8.42
N GLY A 183 16.56 -3.89 -9.56
CA GLY A 183 15.65 -4.89 -10.14
C GLY A 183 14.46 -5.34 -9.28
N LEU A 184 14.06 -4.54 -8.28
CA LEU A 184 13.00 -4.87 -7.32
C LEU A 184 11.81 -3.94 -7.53
N GLY A 185 10.76 -4.46 -8.16
CA GLY A 185 9.48 -3.78 -8.28
C GLY A 185 8.65 -3.97 -7.01
N LEU A 186 8.01 -2.90 -6.54
CA LEU A 186 7.09 -2.96 -5.41
C LEU A 186 5.68 -2.56 -5.84
N ALA A 187 4.67 -3.01 -5.12
CA ALA A 187 3.31 -2.51 -5.25
C ALA A 187 2.61 -2.47 -3.88
N VAL A 188 1.79 -1.43 -3.67
CA VAL A 188 0.87 -1.37 -2.54
C VAL A 188 -0.26 -2.38 -2.79
N PRO A 189 -0.51 -3.34 -1.90
CA PRO A 189 -1.47 -4.42 -2.12
C PRO A 189 -2.92 -3.91 -2.12
N MET A 190 -3.76 -4.46 -2.99
CA MET A 190 -5.22 -4.35 -2.89
C MET A 190 -5.77 -5.49 -2.06
N ASN A 191 -5.92 -5.24 -0.76
CA ASN A 191 -6.60 -6.12 0.19
C ASN A 191 -7.68 -5.35 0.97
N ALA A 192 -8.25 -5.98 1.99
CA ALA A 192 -9.30 -5.36 2.82
C ALA A 192 -8.85 -4.03 3.45
N THR A 193 -7.59 -3.91 3.85
CA THR A 193 -7.04 -2.69 4.48
C THR A 193 -7.00 -1.54 3.49
N SER A 194 -6.40 -1.76 2.31
CA SER A 194 -6.29 -0.73 1.29
C SER A 194 -7.65 -0.30 0.74
N ARG A 195 -8.62 -1.21 0.68
CA ARG A 195 -10.01 -0.87 0.30
C ARG A 195 -10.64 0.10 1.29
N ARG A 196 -10.49 -0.13 2.61
CA ARG A 196 -10.97 0.82 3.65
C ARG A 196 -10.28 2.18 3.54
N ILE A 197 -8.99 2.20 3.24
CA ILE A 197 -8.24 3.45 3.00
C ILE A 197 -8.82 4.20 1.81
N VAL A 198 -9.02 3.52 0.67
CA VAL A 198 -9.64 4.12 -0.53
C VAL A 198 -11.04 4.66 -0.21
N ASP A 199 -11.87 3.89 0.50
CA ASP A 199 -13.22 4.33 0.88
C ASP A 199 -13.18 5.59 1.78
N ALA A 200 -12.28 5.64 2.75
CA ALA A 200 -12.09 6.81 3.60
C ALA A 200 -11.59 8.03 2.81
N LEU A 201 -10.66 7.84 1.86
CA LEU A 201 -10.20 8.91 0.97
C LEU A 201 -11.35 9.44 0.10
N VAL A 202 -12.21 8.58 -0.42
CA VAL A 202 -13.37 8.98 -1.24
C VAL A 202 -14.41 9.74 -0.41
N ARG A 203 -14.71 9.28 0.81
CA ARG A 203 -15.74 9.89 1.67
C ARG A 203 -15.28 11.17 2.33
N ASP A 204 -14.08 11.14 2.92
CA ASP A 204 -13.64 12.15 3.89
C ASP A 204 -12.44 12.98 3.38
N GLY A 205 -11.90 12.63 2.20
CA GLY A 205 -10.71 13.27 1.61
C GLY A 205 -9.40 12.98 2.35
N ARG A 206 -9.46 12.23 3.45
CA ARG A 206 -8.31 11.85 4.29
C ARG A 206 -8.60 10.56 5.04
N VAL A 207 -7.54 9.85 5.42
CA VAL A 207 -7.65 8.73 6.36
C VAL A 207 -7.42 9.24 7.78
N ARG A 208 -8.36 8.96 8.69
CA ARG A 208 -8.15 9.16 10.13
C ARG A 208 -7.29 8.01 10.63
N ARG A 209 -6.15 8.33 11.24
CA ARG A 209 -5.21 7.33 11.76
C ARG A 209 -5.31 7.28 13.27
N ALA A 210 -5.41 6.09 13.82
CA ALA A 210 -5.31 5.91 15.26
C ALA A 210 -3.85 6.04 15.70
N TYR A 211 -3.67 6.45 16.95
CA TYR A 211 -2.39 6.73 17.56
C TYR A 211 -2.33 6.06 18.91
N LEU A 212 -1.31 5.20 19.07
CA LEU A 212 -1.02 4.50 20.31
C LEU A 212 0.15 5.13 21.07
N GLY A 213 1.10 5.77 20.36
CA GLY A 213 2.29 6.38 20.96
C GLY A 213 3.40 5.39 21.32
N VAL A 214 3.57 4.35 20.52
CA VAL A 214 4.63 3.35 20.70
C VAL A 214 5.53 3.30 19.47
N ALA A 215 6.84 3.15 19.68
CA ALA A 215 7.77 2.71 18.64
C ALA A 215 8.20 1.29 18.95
N SER A 216 8.16 0.42 17.95
CA SER A 216 8.50 -1.00 18.09
C SER A 216 9.33 -1.52 16.94
N LEU A 217 10.12 -2.55 17.19
CA LEU A 217 10.91 -3.25 16.19
C LEU A 217 10.58 -4.75 16.19
N PRO A 218 10.48 -5.40 15.02
CA PRO A 218 10.34 -6.84 14.95
C PRO A 218 11.59 -7.52 15.49
N VAL A 219 11.41 -8.51 16.36
CA VAL A 219 12.50 -9.31 16.93
C VAL A 219 12.12 -10.78 16.92
N ALA A 220 13.13 -11.65 16.77
CA ALA A 220 12.97 -13.07 17.06
C ALA A 220 12.79 -13.27 18.57
N VAL A 221 11.87 -14.15 18.94
CA VAL A 221 11.60 -14.54 20.33
C VAL A 221 12.54 -15.68 20.70
N ALA A 222 13.10 -15.64 21.91
CA ALA A 222 14.00 -16.71 22.37
C ALA A 222 13.28 -18.07 22.40
N PRO A 223 13.93 -19.19 22.04
CA PRO A 223 13.25 -20.49 21.86
C PRO A 223 12.40 -20.94 23.06
N GLY A 224 12.88 -20.73 24.29
CA GLY A 224 12.12 -21.08 25.50
C GLY A 224 10.85 -20.26 25.69
N LEU A 225 10.87 -18.99 25.28
CA LEU A 225 9.68 -18.12 25.32
C LEU A 225 8.75 -18.41 24.14
N ALA A 226 9.29 -18.71 22.97
CA ALA A 226 8.52 -19.10 21.79
C ALA A 226 7.76 -20.40 22.05
N ALA A 227 8.39 -21.41 22.65
CA ALA A 227 7.74 -22.66 23.03
C ALA A 227 6.58 -22.48 24.01
N ARG A 228 6.67 -21.48 24.90
CA ARG A 228 5.61 -21.16 25.88
C ARG A 228 4.46 -20.35 25.29
N THR A 229 4.78 -19.42 24.40
CA THR A 229 3.82 -18.43 23.88
C THR A 229 3.22 -18.83 22.54
N GLY A 230 3.84 -19.76 21.81
CA GLY A 230 3.46 -20.12 20.46
C GLY A 230 3.95 -19.12 19.40
N HIS A 231 4.72 -18.10 19.78
CA HIS A 231 5.19 -17.05 18.88
C HIS A 231 6.72 -17.05 18.78
N ASP A 232 7.25 -17.25 17.58
CA ASP A 232 8.69 -17.18 17.28
C ASP A 232 9.16 -15.74 16.97
N ARG A 233 8.23 -14.81 16.79
CA ARG A 233 8.47 -13.39 16.53
C ARG A 233 7.55 -12.50 17.36
N ALA A 234 8.02 -11.30 17.67
CA ALA A 234 7.27 -10.31 18.43
C ALA A 234 7.70 -8.88 18.06
N LEU A 235 6.92 -7.90 18.49
CA LEU A 235 7.28 -6.50 18.44
C LEU A 235 7.87 -6.03 19.76
N ARG A 236 9.18 -5.78 19.77
CA ARG A 236 9.83 -5.18 20.94
C ARG A 236 9.51 -3.70 20.99
N VAL A 237 8.89 -3.26 22.08
CA VAL A 237 8.70 -1.84 22.39
C VAL A 237 10.06 -1.22 22.69
N VAL A 238 10.47 -0.24 21.88
CA VAL A 238 11.75 0.48 22.06
C VAL A 238 11.54 1.90 22.57
N HIS A 239 10.34 2.45 22.42
CA HIS A 239 9.98 3.76 22.95
C HIS A 239 8.47 3.81 23.22
N VAL A 240 8.10 4.49 24.31
CA VAL A 240 6.71 4.81 24.64
C VAL A 240 6.64 6.32 24.85
N VAL A 241 5.73 6.99 24.15
CA VAL A 241 5.56 8.43 24.23
C VAL A 241 4.85 8.78 25.54
N PRO A 242 5.41 9.63 26.41
CA PRO A 242 4.77 10.01 27.67
C PRO A 242 3.38 10.62 27.46
N GLY A 243 2.42 10.23 28.29
CA GLY A 243 1.02 10.69 28.20
C GLY A 243 0.23 10.12 27.01
N SER A 244 0.81 9.23 26.21
CA SER A 244 0.10 8.54 25.13
C SER A 244 -0.86 7.45 25.65
N PRO A 245 -1.76 6.91 24.80
CA PRO A 245 -2.55 5.75 25.17
C PRO A 245 -1.73 4.53 25.59
N ALA A 246 -0.56 4.30 24.99
CA ALA A 246 0.36 3.23 25.39
C ALA A 246 0.92 3.43 26.81
N ASP A 247 1.35 4.66 27.11
CA ASP A 247 1.90 5.02 28.43
C ASP A 247 0.84 4.89 29.53
N THR A 248 -0.34 5.44 29.28
CA THR A 248 -1.48 5.39 30.20
C THR A 248 -1.93 3.95 30.46
N ALA A 249 -1.86 3.10 29.44
CA ALA A 249 -2.17 1.68 29.56
C ALA A 249 -1.04 0.87 30.24
N GLY A 250 0.13 1.47 30.45
CA GLY A 250 1.25 0.86 31.16
C GLY A 250 2.14 -0.04 30.30
N LEU A 251 2.17 0.16 28.97
CA LEU A 251 3.21 -0.42 28.11
C LEU A 251 4.59 0.14 28.47
N ARG A 252 5.62 -0.69 28.36
CA ARG A 252 6.98 -0.33 28.76
C ARG A 252 8.00 -0.66 27.69
N VAL A 253 9.08 0.11 27.67
CA VAL A 253 10.28 -0.23 26.88
C VAL A 253 10.77 -1.62 27.30
N GLY A 254 11.02 -2.48 26.30
CA GLY A 254 11.43 -3.87 26.48
C GLY A 254 10.28 -4.89 26.41
N ASP A 255 9.01 -4.46 26.50
CA ASP A 255 7.88 -5.36 26.31
C ASP A 255 7.93 -6.00 24.91
N LEU A 256 7.66 -7.31 24.84
CA LEU A 256 7.52 -8.03 23.57
C LEU A 256 6.03 -8.21 23.27
N MET A 257 5.48 -7.37 22.42
CA MET A 257 4.10 -7.45 21.98
C MET A 257 3.91 -8.63 21.02
N ILE A 258 3.06 -9.57 21.42
CA ILE A 258 2.78 -10.81 20.68
C ILE A 258 1.37 -10.84 20.08
N ARG A 259 0.44 -10.03 20.62
CA ARG A 259 -0.93 -9.91 20.12
C ARG A 259 -1.46 -8.50 20.32
N ALA A 260 -2.26 -8.01 19.38
CA ALA A 260 -3.04 -6.78 19.51
C ALA A 260 -4.36 -6.91 18.75
N GLY A 261 -5.46 -6.46 19.36
CA GLY A 261 -6.77 -6.46 18.71
C GLY A 261 -7.27 -7.85 18.29
N GLY A 262 -6.83 -8.90 18.99
CA GLY A 262 -7.17 -10.29 18.65
C GLY A 262 -6.32 -10.92 17.55
N ALA A 263 -5.40 -10.18 16.92
CA ALA A 263 -4.49 -10.69 15.90
C ALA A 263 -3.06 -10.83 16.44
N ASP A 264 -2.36 -11.87 16.00
CA ASP A 264 -0.96 -12.09 16.33
C ASP A 264 -0.10 -10.96 15.75
N THR A 265 0.59 -10.21 16.60
CA THR A 265 1.48 -9.12 16.20
C THR A 265 2.88 -9.65 16.00
N VAL A 266 3.01 -10.50 14.98
CA VAL A 266 4.31 -11.03 14.56
C VAL A 266 5.14 -9.99 13.79
N GLU A 267 4.50 -8.92 13.28
CA GLU A 267 5.13 -7.88 12.45
C GLU A 267 4.65 -6.47 12.79
N ALA A 268 5.50 -5.46 12.59
CA ALA A 268 5.23 -4.05 12.97
C ALA A 268 4.03 -3.50 12.18
N GLN A 269 3.88 -4.07 10.99
CA GLN A 269 2.86 -3.79 10.00
C GLN A 269 1.48 -4.24 10.48
N SER A 270 1.38 -5.34 11.23
CA SER A 270 0.12 -5.79 11.83
C SER A 270 -0.43 -4.74 12.79
N LEU A 271 0.44 -4.09 13.56
CA LEU A 271 0.01 -3.03 14.48
C LEU A 271 -0.47 -1.79 13.70
N GLN A 272 0.24 -1.37 12.66
CA GLN A 272 -0.19 -0.20 11.86
C GLN A 272 -1.49 -0.43 11.09
N ARG A 273 -1.75 -1.63 10.57
CA ARG A 273 -3.04 -1.98 9.95
C ARG A 273 -4.20 -1.88 10.93
N LEU A 274 -3.96 -2.13 12.21
CA LEU A 274 -4.95 -1.94 13.26
C LEU A 274 -5.17 -0.45 13.57
N MET A 275 -4.24 0.44 13.23
CA MET A 275 -4.30 1.87 13.57
C MET A 275 -5.03 2.72 12.52
N LEU A 276 -6.15 2.21 12.00
CA LEU A 276 -7.07 2.95 11.12
C LEU A 276 -8.19 3.64 11.93
N ASP A 277 -9.16 4.25 11.23
CA ASP A 277 -10.24 5.03 11.87
C ASP A 277 -10.99 4.22 12.92
N GLU A 278 -11.08 2.92 12.67
CA GLU A 278 -11.87 1.99 13.42
C GLU A 278 -11.31 1.81 14.83
N ALA A 279 -10.01 1.98 15.02
CA ALA A 279 -9.40 1.81 16.33
C ALA A 279 -9.52 3.06 17.21
N ILE A 280 -9.90 4.22 16.65
CA ILE A 280 -10.00 5.47 17.41
C ILE A 280 -11.14 5.37 18.41
N GLY A 281 -10.84 5.59 19.69
CA GLY A 281 -11.83 5.55 20.77
C GLY A 281 -12.36 4.13 21.07
N ARG A 282 -11.73 3.09 20.51
CA ARG A 282 -12.11 1.71 20.77
C ARG A 282 -11.10 1.00 21.65
N ARG A 283 -11.63 0.18 22.56
CA ARG A 283 -10.82 -0.67 23.43
C ARG A 283 -9.97 -1.62 22.58
N LEU A 284 -8.65 -1.50 22.70
CA LEU A 284 -7.66 -2.35 22.08
C LEU A 284 -6.96 -3.18 23.17
N GLU A 285 -7.11 -4.49 23.08
CA GLU A 285 -6.39 -5.43 23.95
C GLU A 285 -5.04 -5.79 23.32
N ILE A 286 -3.98 -5.70 24.11
CA ILE A 286 -2.61 -5.97 23.71
C ILE A 286 -2.03 -6.98 24.69
N THR A 287 -1.51 -8.10 24.20
CA THR A 287 -0.77 -9.06 25.03
C THR A 287 0.72 -8.86 24.80
N VAL A 288 1.47 -8.65 25.89
CA VAL A 288 2.92 -8.52 25.86
C VAL A 288 3.59 -9.56 26.77
N VAL A 289 4.82 -9.93 26.43
CA VAL A 289 5.74 -10.58 27.36
C VAL A 289 6.59 -9.51 28.04
N ARG A 290 6.55 -9.48 29.37
CA ARG A 290 7.37 -8.60 30.20
C ARG A 290 8.21 -9.45 31.15
N GLY A 291 9.51 -9.53 30.87
CA GLY A 291 10.37 -10.52 31.52
C GLY A 291 9.92 -11.94 31.15
N GLU A 292 9.42 -12.70 32.12
CA GLU A 292 8.90 -14.06 31.89
C GLU A 292 7.36 -14.16 31.93
N ALA A 293 6.69 -13.06 32.28
CA ALA A 293 5.25 -13.01 32.46
C ALA A 293 4.52 -12.54 31.19
N LEU A 294 3.35 -13.13 30.95
CA LEU A 294 2.35 -12.58 30.03
C LEU A 294 1.56 -11.49 30.74
N VAL A 295 1.46 -10.33 30.11
CA VAL A 295 0.75 -9.17 30.62
C VAL A 295 -0.23 -8.72 29.56
N ASP A 296 -1.52 -8.69 29.90
CA ASP A 296 -2.54 -8.07 29.08
C ASP A 296 -2.67 -6.60 29.45
N VAL A 297 -2.59 -5.76 28.42
CA VAL A 297 -2.71 -4.31 28.50
C VAL A 297 -3.92 -3.89 27.68
N VAL A 298 -4.75 -3.04 28.25
CA VAL A 298 -5.92 -2.49 27.58
C VAL A 298 -5.67 -1.00 27.36
N THR A 299 -5.77 -0.58 26.11
CA THR A 299 -5.58 0.82 25.70
C THR A 299 -6.75 1.29 24.84
N GLU A 300 -6.87 2.60 24.65
CA GLU A 300 -7.85 3.22 23.78
C GLU A 300 -7.11 4.19 22.85
N PRO A 301 -6.80 3.77 21.60
CA PRO A 301 -6.10 4.62 20.66
C PRO A 301 -6.87 5.92 20.38
N VAL A 302 -6.14 7.03 20.25
CA VAL A 302 -6.72 8.34 19.94
C VAL A 302 -6.47 8.71 18.48
N GLU A 303 -7.14 9.72 17.94
CA GLU A 303 -6.80 10.20 16.59
C GLU A 303 -5.40 10.83 16.62
N LEU A 304 -4.55 10.45 15.65
CA LEU A 304 -3.26 11.07 15.44
C LEU A 304 -3.46 12.56 15.13
N GLY A 305 -3.00 13.43 16.04
CA GLY A 305 -3.09 14.87 15.88
C GLY A 305 -2.34 15.37 14.64
N ARG A 306 -2.79 16.49 14.07
CA ARG A 306 -2.05 17.17 13.01
C ARG A 306 -0.73 17.71 13.59
N SER A 307 0.40 17.20 13.10
CA SER A 307 1.69 17.90 13.17
C SER A 307 1.75 18.97 12.09
#